data_AF-A0A4Y9YIX7-F1
#
_entry.id   AF-A0A4Y9YIX7-F1
#
_cell.length_a   1.000
_cell.length_b   1.000
_cell.length_c   1.000
_cell.angle_alpha   90.00
_cell.angle_beta   90.00
_cell.angle_gamma   90.00
#
_symmetry.space_group_name_H-M   'P 1'
#
loop_
_entity.id
_entity.type
_entity.pdbx_description
1 polymer ?
#
loop_
_entity_poly.entity_id
_entity_poly.type
_entity_poly.pdbx_seq_one_letter_code
_entity_poly.pdbx_strand_id
1 'polypeptide(L)'
;MLAYTLEDLSSTLVDLHPPAIMDVLQAEVLLAYYFFSNNRTVEGVYHMDAASAIVLASRLHQIRSARYAAVAGGTASRYQLAPPVDAIDEGQRINAFWMTFILDRNWSLALGRTPVLTDDEPRGTEIDTPWPRCIETYEIDPLPEGVRNLRTVQTFLYDPIFSNDAHNPLAMHSKATALYSAAARIAAQSLAAALAAANVLGRMNIGSIVHVDPIIGFLLASVARILKRALVSLRQNAAAHGSNEENNLLVSLAHIRFAFETWGQRNAYIRSQQAALADVFQGL
;
A
#
# COMPACT_ATOMS: atom_id res chain seq x y z
N MET A 1 -1.74 11.62 -16.49
CA MET A 1 -0.94 12.29 -15.45
C MET A 1 0.43 11.62 -15.34
N LEU A 2 0.49 10.30 -15.13
CA LEU A 2 1.75 9.53 -15.10
C LEU A 2 2.68 9.75 -16.31
N ALA A 3 2.15 9.92 -17.53
CA ALA A 3 2.97 10.26 -18.70
C ALA A 3 3.60 11.67 -18.64
N TYR A 4 2.89 12.65 -18.09
CA TYR A 4 3.38 14.02 -17.91
C TYR A 4 4.39 14.11 -16.75
N THR A 5 4.12 13.40 -15.65
CA THR A 5 5.08 13.30 -14.53
C THR A 5 6.35 12.57 -14.97
N LEU A 6 6.23 11.53 -15.80
CA LEU A 6 7.39 10.87 -16.39
C LEU A 6 8.22 11.81 -17.25
N GLU A 7 7.61 12.70 -18.04
CA GLU A 7 8.34 13.62 -18.91
C GLU A 7 9.10 14.69 -18.11
N ASP A 8 8.43 15.31 -17.14
CA ASP A 8 9.02 16.35 -16.27
C ASP A 8 10.10 15.77 -15.34
N LEU A 9 9.80 14.63 -14.71
CA LEU A 9 10.72 13.93 -13.81
C LEU A 9 11.87 13.28 -14.60
N SER A 10 11.62 12.80 -15.83
CA SER A 10 12.67 12.36 -16.73
C SER A 10 13.67 13.48 -16.99
N SER A 11 13.19 14.70 -17.26
CA SER A 11 14.06 15.86 -17.53
C SER A 11 14.97 16.21 -16.35
N THR A 12 14.46 16.13 -15.12
CA THR A 12 15.22 16.38 -13.89
C THR A 12 16.15 15.23 -13.53
N LEU A 13 15.76 13.98 -13.78
CA LEU A 13 16.60 12.80 -13.58
C LEU A 13 17.79 12.70 -14.55
N VAL A 14 17.75 13.38 -15.70
CA VAL A 14 18.87 13.38 -16.66
C VAL A 14 20.14 13.98 -16.05
N ASP A 15 19.98 14.98 -15.19
CA ASP A 15 21.09 15.77 -14.65
C ASP A 15 21.57 15.28 -13.26
N LEU A 16 20.93 14.25 -12.71
CA LEU A 16 21.19 13.74 -11.36
C LEU A 16 22.23 12.61 -11.36
N HIS A 17 23.21 12.69 -10.45
CA HIS A 17 24.15 11.59 -10.19
C HIS A 17 23.38 10.38 -9.59
N PRO A 18 23.70 9.11 -9.95
CA PRO A 18 23.03 7.91 -9.42
C PRO A 18 22.68 7.86 -7.92
N PRO A 19 23.51 8.32 -6.96
CA PRO A 19 23.11 8.39 -5.54
C PRO A 19 21.90 9.29 -5.30
N ALA A 20 21.79 10.39 -6.05
CA ALA A 20 20.68 11.33 -5.91
C ALA A 20 19.33 10.75 -6.37
N ILE A 21 19.32 9.69 -7.18
CA ILE A 21 18.07 9.00 -7.55
C ILE A 21 17.41 8.37 -6.32
N MET A 22 18.20 7.79 -5.40
CA MET A 22 17.69 7.21 -4.16
C MET A 22 17.19 8.29 -3.21
N ASP A 23 17.92 9.41 -3.09
CA ASP A 23 17.50 10.55 -2.27
C ASP A 23 16.17 11.13 -2.77
N VAL A 24 16.03 11.31 -4.09
CA VAL A 24 14.79 11.79 -4.71
C VAL A 24 13.66 10.79 -4.47
N LEU A 25 13.87 9.49 -4.66
CA LEU A 25 12.84 8.48 -4.39
C LEU A 25 12.34 8.53 -2.93
N GLN A 26 13.26 8.62 -1.98
CA GLN A 26 12.91 8.72 -0.55
C GLN A 26 12.13 10.00 -0.27
N ALA A 27 12.54 11.14 -0.86
CA ALA A 27 11.84 12.41 -0.73
C ALA A 27 10.42 12.35 -1.32
N GLU A 28 10.26 11.76 -2.52
CA GLU A 28 8.96 11.58 -3.18
C GLU A 28 7.99 10.74 -2.33
N VAL A 29 8.47 9.64 -1.73
CA VAL A 29 7.66 8.80 -0.81
C VAL A 29 7.22 9.61 0.41
N LEU A 30 8.14 10.36 1.05
CA LEU A 30 7.82 11.20 2.21
C LEU A 30 6.83 12.31 1.87
N LEU A 31 7.02 12.98 0.73
CA LEU A 31 6.11 14.03 0.25
C LEU A 31 4.72 13.48 -0.04
N ALA A 32 4.61 12.32 -0.68
CA ALA A 32 3.33 11.66 -0.91
C ALA A 32 2.58 11.43 0.42
N TYR A 33 3.23 10.83 1.42
CA TYR A 33 2.64 10.63 2.74
C TYR A 33 2.26 11.93 3.44
N TYR A 34 3.10 12.97 3.32
CA TYR A 34 2.81 14.29 3.87
C TYR A 34 1.54 14.88 3.24
N PHE A 35 1.44 14.92 1.91
CA PHE A 35 0.29 15.48 1.22
C PHE A 35 -0.99 14.69 1.49
N PHE A 36 -0.92 13.36 1.47
CA PHE A 36 -2.05 12.52 1.85
C PHE A 36 -2.51 12.76 3.29
N SER A 37 -1.59 12.86 4.25
CA SER A 37 -1.91 13.15 5.66
C SER A 37 -2.59 14.51 5.85
N ASN A 38 -2.29 15.46 4.95
CA ASN A 38 -2.86 16.81 4.93
C ASN A 38 -4.07 16.95 3.99
N ASN A 39 -4.66 15.83 3.54
CA ASN A 39 -5.83 15.82 2.66
C ASN A 39 -5.60 16.50 1.28
N ARG A 40 -4.34 16.62 0.85
CA ARG A 40 -3.92 17.15 -0.44
C ARG A 40 -3.73 16.00 -1.42
N THR A 41 -4.84 15.39 -1.82
CA THR A 41 -4.83 14.11 -2.55
C THR A 41 -4.22 14.21 -3.94
N VAL A 42 -4.39 15.33 -4.64
CA VAL A 42 -3.83 15.53 -6.00
C VAL A 42 -2.31 15.57 -5.94
N GLU A 43 -1.76 16.34 -5.01
CA GLU A 43 -0.31 16.43 -4.78
C GLU A 43 0.25 15.10 -4.26
N GLY A 44 -0.46 14.43 -3.34
CA GLY A 44 -0.06 13.10 -2.87
C GLY A 44 0.02 12.08 -4.02
N VAL A 45 -0.94 12.12 -4.94
CA VAL A 45 -0.93 11.30 -6.17
C VAL A 45 0.24 11.65 -7.07
N TYR A 46 0.54 12.94 -7.27
CA TYR A 46 1.66 13.38 -8.08
C TYR A 46 2.98 12.75 -7.60
N HIS A 47 3.26 12.86 -6.29
CA HIS A 47 4.48 12.34 -5.68
C HIS A 47 4.51 10.79 -5.63
N MET A 48 3.37 10.14 -5.43
CA MET A 48 3.26 8.68 -5.51
C MET A 48 3.52 8.15 -6.93
N ASP A 49 2.95 8.78 -7.95
CA ASP A 49 3.16 8.42 -9.36
C ASP A 49 4.63 8.66 -9.76
N ALA A 50 5.25 9.74 -9.26
CA ALA A 50 6.67 10.05 -9.40
C ALA A 50 7.59 8.98 -8.77
N ALA A 51 7.36 8.62 -7.50
CA ALA A 51 8.11 7.54 -6.84
C ALA A 51 8.00 6.21 -7.60
N SER A 52 6.80 5.85 -8.04
CA SER A 52 6.55 4.63 -8.82
C SER A 52 7.30 4.64 -10.15
N ALA A 53 7.32 5.78 -10.83
CA ALA A 53 8.09 5.97 -12.07
C ALA A 53 9.59 5.76 -11.85
N ILE A 54 10.17 6.34 -10.79
CA ILE A 54 11.58 6.17 -10.44
C ILE A 54 11.89 4.69 -10.22
N VAL A 55 11.09 3.97 -9.44
CA VAL A 55 11.25 2.53 -9.16
C VAL A 55 11.24 1.67 -10.43
N LEU A 56 10.38 2.00 -11.40
CA LEU A 56 10.31 1.29 -12.66
C LEU A 56 11.52 1.60 -13.55
N ALA A 57 11.84 2.88 -13.71
CA ALA A 57 12.95 3.35 -14.55
C ALA A 57 14.31 2.81 -14.08
N SER A 58 14.52 2.77 -12.76
CA SER A 58 15.72 2.27 -12.09
C SER A 58 15.75 0.76 -11.85
N ARG A 59 14.67 0.05 -12.22
CA ARG A 59 14.52 -1.41 -12.04
C ARG A 59 14.66 -1.90 -10.61
N LEU A 60 14.29 -1.08 -9.63
CA LEU A 60 14.28 -1.45 -8.21
C LEU A 60 13.26 -2.57 -7.88
N HIS A 61 12.33 -2.86 -8.79
CA HIS A 61 11.38 -3.98 -8.70
C HIS A 61 11.99 -5.34 -9.13
N GLN A 62 13.21 -5.34 -9.66
CA GLN A 62 13.89 -6.52 -10.22
C GLN A 62 15.25 -6.81 -9.56
N ILE A 63 15.46 -6.36 -8.32
CA ILE A 63 16.71 -6.60 -7.58
C ILE A 63 16.89 -8.12 -7.39
N ARG A 64 18.07 -8.63 -7.77
CA ARG A 64 18.39 -10.07 -7.74
C ARG A 64 17.44 -10.95 -8.57
N SER A 65 16.85 -10.41 -9.63
CA SER A 65 16.00 -11.19 -10.54
C SER A 65 16.77 -12.33 -11.22
N ALA A 66 16.20 -13.53 -11.19
CA ALA A 66 16.70 -14.70 -11.90
C ALA A 66 16.61 -14.56 -13.44
N ARG A 67 15.73 -13.67 -13.93
CA ARG A 67 15.45 -13.49 -15.36
C ARG A 67 16.61 -12.84 -16.11
N TYR A 68 17.36 -11.95 -15.46
CA TYR A 68 18.47 -11.22 -16.08
C TYR A 68 19.79 -12.00 -16.12
N ALA A 69 19.91 -13.11 -15.40
CA ALA A 69 21.05 -14.02 -15.54
C ALA A 69 21.09 -14.69 -16.93
N ALA A 70 19.96 -14.72 -17.65
CA ALA A 70 19.82 -15.39 -18.95
C ALA A 70 20.01 -14.47 -20.16
N VAL A 71 20.03 -13.14 -19.99
CA VAL A 71 20.03 -12.18 -21.12
C VAL A 71 21.28 -11.30 -21.10
N ALA A 72 22.42 -11.89 -21.49
CA ALA A 72 23.59 -11.13 -21.88
C ALA A 72 23.29 -10.38 -23.18
N GLY A 73 22.79 -9.14 -23.10
CA GLY A 73 22.56 -8.30 -24.29
C GLY A 73 21.44 -7.24 -24.21
N GLY A 74 20.77 -7.08 -23.07
CA GLY A 74 19.77 -6.01 -22.93
C GLY A 74 20.40 -4.61 -22.93
N THR A 75 19.82 -3.67 -23.68
CA THR A 75 20.20 -2.25 -23.63
C THR A 75 20.05 -1.73 -22.20
N ALA A 76 21.14 -1.20 -21.62
CA ALA A 76 21.13 -0.59 -20.30
C ALA A 76 20.09 0.54 -20.27
N SER A 77 19.19 0.52 -19.28
CA SER A 77 18.28 1.64 -19.06
C SER A 77 19.13 2.86 -18.69
N ARG A 78 18.86 4.02 -19.30
CA ARG A 78 19.56 5.28 -18.97
C ARG A 78 19.39 5.69 -17.49
N TYR A 79 18.42 5.11 -16.79
CA TYR A 79 18.15 5.33 -15.36
C TYR A 79 18.60 4.14 -14.50
N GLN A 80 19.35 3.19 -15.08
CA GLN A 80 19.87 2.05 -14.35
C GLN A 80 20.86 2.53 -13.30
N LEU A 81 20.53 2.27 -12.04
CA LEU A 81 21.44 2.55 -10.93
C LEU A 81 22.75 1.79 -11.15
N ALA A 82 23.87 2.41 -10.77
CA ALA A 82 25.14 1.71 -10.64
C ALA A 82 24.95 0.50 -9.71
N PRO A 83 25.74 -0.58 -9.86
CA PRO A 83 25.71 -1.69 -8.91
C PRO A 83 25.80 -1.18 -7.46
N PRO A 84 25.14 -1.85 -6.50
CA PRO A 84 25.21 -1.43 -5.11
C PRO A 84 26.67 -1.42 -4.63
N VAL A 85 27.04 -0.40 -3.87
CA VAL A 85 28.43 -0.22 -3.40
C VAL A 85 28.77 -1.24 -2.33
N ASP A 86 27.80 -1.54 -1.46
CA ASP A 86 27.89 -2.52 -0.39
C ASP A 86 26.52 -3.15 -0.09
N ALA A 87 26.48 -4.03 0.91
CA ALA A 87 25.25 -4.70 1.32
C ALA A 87 24.21 -3.73 1.93
N ILE A 88 24.65 -2.63 2.53
CA ILE A 88 23.77 -1.61 3.12
C ILE A 88 23.05 -0.86 2.00
N ASP A 89 23.77 -0.42 0.97
CA ASP A 89 23.20 0.23 -0.22
C ASP A 89 22.19 -0.72 -0.93
N GLU A 90 22.54 -2.01 -1.09
CA GLU A 90 21.59 -3.00 -1.60
C GLU A 90 20.32 -3.09 -0.72
N GLY A 91 20.49 -3.11 0.60
CA GLY A 91 19.38 -3.12 1.57
C GLY A 91 18.50 -1.87 1.50
N GLN A 92 19.10 -0.69 1.36
CA GLN A 92 18.37 0.58 1.21
C GLN A 92 17.51 0.58 -0.05
N ARG A 93 18.05 0.09 -1.17
CA ARG A 93 17.34 -0.05 -2.45
C ARG A 93 16.16 -1.02 -2.36
N ILE A 94 16.35 -2.17 -1.71
CA ILE A 94 15.28 -3.13 -1.44
C ILE A 94 14.18 -2.48 -0.58
N ASN A 95 14.56 -1.82 0.51
CA ASN A 95 13.60 -1.19 1.42
C ASN A 95 12.82 -0.05 0.74
N ALA A 96 13.47 0.77 -0.09
CA ALA A 96 12.83 1.83 -0.86
C ALA A 96 11.81 1.31 -1.86
N PHE A 97 12.11 0.20 -2.55
CA PHE A 97 11.14 -0.49 -3.40
C PHE A 97 9.89 -0.87 -2.60
N TRP A 98 10.06 -1.55 -1.46
CA TRP A 98 8.93 -2.03 -0.67
C TRP A 98 8.10 -0.92 -0.03
N MET A 99 8.72 0.18 0.40
CA MET A 99 8.00 1.37 0.85
C MET A 99 7.14 1.96 -0.27
N THR A 100 7.68 2.06 -1.49
CA THR A 100 6.95 2.56 -2.66
C THR A 100 5.83 1.61 -3.08
N PHE A 101 6.07 0.30 -3.03
CA PHE A 101 5.07 -0.74 -3.28
C PHE A 101 3.89 -0.65 -2.30
N ILE A 102 4.17 -0.46 -1.01
CA ILE A 102 3.13 -0.26 0.00
C ILE A 102 2.33 0.98 -0.35
N LEU A 103 2.99 2.11 -0.58
CA LEU A 103 2.37 3.40 -0.90
C LEU A 103 1.45 3.29 -2.12
N ASP A 104 1.96 2.83 -3.26
CA ASP A 104 1.22 2.72 -4.53
C ASP A 104 -0.01 1.82 -4.39
N ARG A 105 0.14 0.61 -3.82
CA ARG A 105 -1.00 -0.31 -3.68
C ARG A 105 -2.07 0.20 -2.75
N ASN A 106 -1.66 0.69 -1.59
CA ASN A 106 -2.56 1.22 -0.58
C ASN A 106 -3.37 2.39 -1.16
N TRP A 107 -2.70 3.40 -1.69
CA TRP A 107 -3.37 4.61 -2.16
C TRP A 107 -4.07 4.44 -3.49
N SER A 108 -3.59 3.59 -4.39
CA SER A 108 -4.34 3.25 -5.60
C SER A 108 -5.67 2.60 -5.26
N LEU A 109 -5.69 1.63 -4.33
CA LEU A 109 -6.96 1.06 -3.85
C LEU A 109 -7.85 2.11 -3.19
N ALA A 110 -7.26 3.00 -2.37
CA ALA A 110 -7.97 4.08 -1.71
C ALA A 110 -8.63 5.08 -2.69
N LEU A 111 -8.04 5.23 -3.87
CA LEU A 111 -8.51 6.16 -4.89
C LEU A 111 -9.30 5.45 -6.00
N GLY A 112 -9.57 4.14 -5.87
CA GLY A 112 -10.24 3.35 -6.89
C GLY A 112 -9.44 3.20 -8.18
N ARG A 113 -8.12 3.38 -8.12
CA ARG A 113 -7.16 3.22 -9.21
C ARG A 113 -6.58 1.82 -9.21
N THR A 114 -6.09 1.39 -10.37
CA THR A 114 -5.24 0.20 -10.45
C THR A 114 -3.83 0.59 -10.00
N PRO A 115 -3.20 -0.14 -9.06
CA PRO A 115 -1.81 0.07 -8.68
C PRO A 115 -0.89 0.01 -9.90
N VAL A 116 0.19 0.79 -9.89
CA VAL A 116 1.22 0.76 -10.94
C VAL A 116 2.13 -0.46 -10.74
N LEU A 117 2.51 -0.76 -9.50
CA LEU A 117 3.39 -1.85 -9.11
C LEU A 117 2.60 -3.15 -8.93
N THR A 118 2.07 -3.64 -10.04
CA THR A 118 1.42 -4.96 -10.10
C THR A 118 2.45 -6.08 -10.20
N ASP A 119 2.05 -7.30 -9.87
CA ASP A 119 2.85 -8.50 -10.15
C ASP A 119 2.09 -9.28 -11.23
N ASP A 120 1.94 -8.65 -12.40
CA ASP A 120 1.17 -9.15 -13.54
C ASP A 120 2.01 -8.98 -14.81
N GLU A 121 2.65 -10.08 -15.22
CA GLU A 121 3.58 -10.19 -16.37
C GLU A 121 3.00 -9.58 -17.67
N PRO A 122 1.74 -9.86 -18.08
CA PRO A 122 1.14 -9.19 -19.23
C PRO A 122 0.86 -7.68 -19.05
N ARG A 123 0.91 -7.14 -17.83
CA ARG A 123 0.83 -5.69 -17.55
C ARG A 123 2.20 -5.04 -17.37
N GLY A 124 3.29 -5.78 -17.56
CA GLY A 124 4.64 -5.25 -17.65
C GLY A 124 5.33 -4.92 -16.32
N THR A 125 4.76 -5.34 -15.18
CA THR A 125 5.43 -5.24 -13.87
C THR A 125 5.61 -6.62 -13.25
N GLU A 126 6.87 -7.01 -13.09
CA GLU A 126 7.29 -8.28 -12.50
C GLU A 126 8.09 -7.97 -11.24
N ILE A 127 7.63 -8.47 -10.10
CA ILE A 127 8.27 -8.16 -8.82
C ILE A 127 9.18 -9.32 -8.44
N ASP A 128 10.47 -9.15 -8.67
CA ASP A 128 11.50 -10.14 -8.30
C ASP A 128 12.33 -9.68 -7.09
N THR A 129 12.21 -8.42 -6.65
CA THR A 129 12.95 -7.92 -5.49
C THR A 129 12.68 -8.77 -4.24
N PRO A 130 13.72 -9.21 -3.49
CA PRO A 130 13.55 -10.00 -2.26
C PRO A 130 12.77 -9.22 -1.20
N TRP A 131 12.08 -9.93 -0.30
CA TRP A 131 11.46 -9.32 0.88
C TRP A 131 12.47 -8.47 1.67
N PRO A 132 12.07 -7.29 2.18
CA PRO A 132 12.98 -6.39 2.86
C PRO A 132 13.45 -7.01 4.19
N ARG A 133 14.59 -6.56 4.69
CA ARG A 133 15.11 -6.87 6.04
C ARG A 133 15.35 -5.57 6.82
N CYS A 134 15.57 -5.67 8.12
CA CYS A 134 16.07 -4.54 8.90
C CYS A 134 17.42 -4.08 8.32
N ILE A 135 17.67 -2.77 8.31
CA ILE A 135 18.88 -2.25 7.66
C ILE A 135 20.15 -2.79 8.31
N GLU A 136 20.11 -2.98 9.63
CA GLU A 136 21.18 -3.54 10.45
C GLU A 136 21.49 -4.99 10.09
N THR A 137 20.50 -5.74 9.58
CA THR A 137 20.70 -7.12 9.15
C THR A 137 21.55 -7.20 7.89
N TYR A 138 21.48 -6.21 7.00
CA TYR A 138 22.31 -6.22 5.78
C TYR A 138 23.80 -6.00 6.07
N GLU A 139 24.13 -5.33 7.17
CA GLU A 139 25.51 -5.15 7.62
C GLU A 139 26.07 -6.45 8.26
N ILE A 140 25.25 -7.15 9.05
CA ILE A 140 25.66 -8.33 9.83
C ILE A 140 25.56 -9.63 9.01
N ASP A 141 24.49 -9.79 8.23
CA ASP A 141 24.20 -10.96 7.39
C ASP A 141 23.79 -10.50 5.96
N PRO A 142 24.77 -10.11 5.13
CA PRO A 142 24.54 -9.76 3.74
C PRO A 142 23.83 -10.86 2.97
N LEU A 143 23.04 -10.48 1.97
CA LEU A 143 22.39 -11.45 1.09
C LEU A 143 23.46 -12.25 0.31
N PRO A 144 23.46 -13.59 0.36
CA PRO A 144 24.49 -14.40 -0.31
C PRO A 144 24.51 -14.12 -1.82
N GLU A 145 25.70 -13.99 -2.42
CA GLU A 145 25.87 -13.51 -3.81
C GLU A 145 25.10 -14.33 -4.86
N GLY A 146 24.89 -15.63 -4.63
CA GLY A 146 24.16 -16.53 -5.54
C GLY A 146 22.64 -16.48 -5.42
N VAL A 147 22.08 -15.85 -4.38
CA VAL A 147 20.63 -15.81 -4.18
C VAL A 147 19.98 -14.97 -5.28
N ARG A 148 19.02 -15.58 -5.98
CA ARG A 148 18.17 -14.96 -6.98
C ARG A 148 16.71 -15.22 -6.63
N ASN A 149 15.86 -14.30 -7.03
CA ASN A 149 14.42 -14.36 -6.78
C ASN A 149 13.65 -14.27 -8.10
N LEU A 150 12.42 -14.74 -8.04
CA LEU A 150 11.49 -14.71 -9.15
C LEU A 150 10.08 -14.59 -8.57
N ARG A 151 9.29 -13.64 -9.05
CA ARG A 151 7.85 -13.54 -8.73
C ARG A 151 7.60 -13.53 -7.22
N THR A 152 8.30 -12.66 -6.49
CA THR A 152 8.34 -12.62 -5.01
C THR A 152 6.95 -12.54 -4.40
N VAL A 153 6.08 -11.67 -4.93
CA VAL A 153 4.72 -11.47 -4.40
C VAL A 153 3.80 -12.63 -4.79
N GLN A 154 3.83 -13.07 -6.04
CA GLN A 154 3.07 -14.23 -6.52
C GLN A 154 3.42 -15.52 -5.75
N THR A 155 4.70 -15.78 -5.51
CA THR A 155 5.14 -16.96 -4.73
C THR A 155 4.53 -16.92 -3.34
N PHE A 156 4.59 -15.78 -2.66
CA PHE A 156 3.93 -15.62 -1.37
C PHE A 156 2.40 -15.82 -1.41
N LEU A 157 1.72 -15.36 -2.46
CA LEU A 157 0.26 -15.45 -2.54
C LEU A 157 -0.26 -16.83 -2.96
N TYR A 158 0.52 -17.59 -3.74
CA TYR A 158 0.04 -18.79 -4.43
C TYR A 158 0.86 -20.05 -4.16
N ASP A 159 2.06 -19.95 -3.60
CA ASP A 159 2.87 -21.12 -3.26
C ASP A 159 2.47 -21.66 -1.88
N PRO A 160 1.92 -22.90 -1.79
CA PRO A 160 1.53 -23.50 -0.52
C PRO A 160 2.70 -23.83 0.41
N ILE A 161 3.94 -23.82 -0.09
CA ILE A 161 5.15 -24.20 0.66
C ILE A 161 5.92 -22.95 1.14
N PHE A 162 5.42 -21.74 0.87
CA PHE A 162 6.11 -20.51 1.22
C PHE A 162 6.43 -20.41 2.74
N SER A 163 7.72 -20.34 3.07
CA SER A 163 8.18 -20.12 4.45
C SER A 163 8.25 -18.63 4.78
N ASN A 164 7.57 -18.22 5.85
CA ASN A 164 7.52 -16.83 6.27
C ASN A 164 8.73 -16.45 7.16
N ASP A 165 9.95 -16.48 6.61
CA ASP A 165 11.16 -16.34 7.42
C ASP A 165 11.51 -14.87 7.75
N ALA A 166 10.98 -13.91 6.98
CA ALA A 166 11.25 -12.48 7.17
C ALA A 166 10.25 -11.83 8.15
N HIS A 167 10.72 -11.59 9.38
CA HIS A 167 9.93 -11.10 10.53
C HIS A 167 10.06 -9.60 10.82
N ASN A 168 10.63 -8.80 9.92
CA ASN A 168 10.74 -7.36 10.16
C ASN A 168 9.41 -6.63 9.83
N PRO A 169 9.15 -5.47 10.46
CA PRO A 169 7.91 -4.72 10.27
C PRO A 169 7.62 -4.37 8.81
N LEU A 170 8.64 -3.99 8.03
CA LEU A 170 8.45 -3.60 6.63
C LEU A 170 8.05 -4.79 5.77
N ALA A 171 8.65 -5.97 5.98
CA ALA A 171 8.28 -7.19 5.27
C ALA A 171 6.86 -7.64 5.63
N MET A 172 6.50 -7.60 6.92
CA MET A 172 5.15 -7.90 7.37
C MET A 172 4.12 -6.95 6.75
N HIS A 173 4.40 -5.65 6.73
CA HIS A 173 3.53 -4.65 6.11
C HIS A 173 3.40 -4.90 4.61
N SER A 174 4.50 -5.17 3.90
CA SER A 174 4.49 -5.44 2.47
C SER A 174 3.64 -6.66 2.11
N LYS A 175 3.78 -7.74 2.87
CA LYS A 175 2.98 -8.97 2.75
C LYS A 175 1.50 -8.71 3.07
N ALA A 176 1.24 -7.99 4.16
CA ALA A 176 -0.12 -7.61 4.54
C ALA A 176 -0.78 -6.75 3.46
N THR A 177 -0.08 -5.79 2.86
CA THR A 177 -0.56 -4.99 1.73
C THR A 177 -0.83 -5.84 0.50
N ALA A 178 0.01 -6.83 0.20
CA ALA A 178 -0.22 -7.75 -0.91
C ALA A 178 -1.50 -8.58 -0.70
N LEU A 179 -1.67 -9.18 0.48
CA LEU A 179 -2.89 -9.92 0.86
C LEU A 179 -4.11 -9.00 0.86
N TYR A 180 -4.00 -7.82 1.45
CA TYR A 180 -5.07 -6.83 1.53
C TYR A 180 -5.53 -6.44 0.13
N SER A 181 -4.61 -6.15 -0.80
CA SER A 181 -4.97 -5.83 -2.19
C SER A 181 -5.66 -6.98 -2.91
N ALA A 182 -5.16 -8.21 -2.74
CA ALA A 182 -5.77 -9.40 -3.33
C ALA A 182 -7.18 -9.64 -2.76
N ALA A 183 -7.32 -9.51 -1.44
CA ALA A 183 -8.58 -9.66 -0.73
C ALA A 183 -9.56 -8.53 -1.10
N ALA A 184 -9.14 -7.28 -1.18
CA ALA A 184 -9.98 -6.15 -1.55
C ALA A 184 -10.58 -6.30 -2.95
N ARG A 185 -9.81 -6.85 -3.90
CA ARG A 185 -10.30 -7.19 -5.25
C ARG A 185 -11.43 -8.24 -5.21
N ILE A 186 -11.39 -9.16 -4.25
CA ILE A 186 -12.41 -10.21 -4.05
C ILE A 186 -13.57 -9.71 -3.18
N ALA A 187 -13.28 -8.88 -2.17
CA ALA A 187 -14.15 -8.51 -1.06
C ALA A 187 -14.83 -7.15 -1.24
N ALA A 188 -14.60 -6.41 -2.33
CA ALA A 188 -15.27 -5.13 -2.64
C ALA A 188 -16.82 -5.21 -2.66
N GLN A 189 -17.40 -6.38 -2.41
CA GLN A 189 -18.82 -6.67 -2.38
C GLN A 189 -19.28 -7.46 -1.12
N SER A 190 -18.40 -7.76 -0.15
CA SER A 190 -18.73 -8.67 0.97
C SER A 190 -19.12 -7.94 2.27
N LEU A 191 -20.38 -8.12 2.70
CA LEU A 191 -20.88 -7.66 4.00
C LEU A 191 -20.18 -8.36 5.19
N ALA A 192 -19.87 -9.65 5.05
CA ALA A 192 -19.23 -10.42 6.12
C ALA A 192 -17.84 -9.87 6.48
N ALA A 193 -17.06 -9.47 5.47
CA ALA A 193 -15.75 -8.84 5.68
C ALA A 193 -15.89 -7.49 6.39
N ALA A 194 -16.89 -6.68 6.02
CA ALA A 194 -17.15 -5.40 6.66
C ALA A 194 -17.52 -5.55 8.15
N LEU A 195 -18.37 -6.53 8.48
CA LEU A 195 -18.73 -6.86 9.88
C LEU A 195 -17.52 -7.35 10.69
N ALA A 196 -16.68 -8.21 10.12
CA ALA A 196 -15.47 -8.69 10.78
C ALA A 196 -14.50 -7.53 11.10
N ALA A 197 -14.30 -6.60 10.16
CA ALA A 197 -13.47 -5.42 10.37
C ALA A 197 -13.98 -4.52 11.50
N ALA A 198 -15.30 -4.26 11.54
CA ALA A 198 -15.91 -3.45 12.61
C ALA A 198 -15.82 -4.12 14.00
N ASN A 199 -15.91 -5.44 14.06
CA ASN A 199 -15.74 -6.19 15.30
C ASN A 199 -14.30 -6.12 15.83
N VAL A 200 -13.31 -6.20 14.95
CA VAL A 200 -11.90 -6.02 15.33
C VAL A 200 -11.69 -4.61 15.88
N LEU A 201 -12.24 -3.60 15.22
CA LEU A 201 -12.15 -2.20 15.66
C LEU A 201 -12.76 -1.99 17.06
N GLY A 202 -13.93 -2.59 17.35
CA GLY A 202 -14.56 -2.51 18.66
C GLY A 202 -13.77 -3.17 19.80
N ARG A 203 -12.82 -4.05 19.48
CA ARG A 203 -11.92 -4.69 20.46
C ARG A 203 -10.61 -3.94 20.65
N MET A 204 -10.30 -2.97 19.80
CA MET A 204 -9.05 -2.20 19.85
C MET A 204 -9.15 -1.04 20.84
N ASN A 205 -8.06 -0.78 21.55
CA ASN A 205 -7.91 0.47 22.30
C ASN A 205 -7.54 1.61 21.34
N ILE A 206 -8.55 2.18 20.68
CA ILE A 206 -8.41 3.21 19.65
C ILE A 206 -7.64 4.44 20.19
N GLY A 207 -7.82 4.77 21.47
CA GLY A 207 -7.17 5.91 22.12
C GLY A 207 -5.66 5.75 22.33
N SER A 208 -5.17 4.51 22.49
CA SER A 208 -3.74 4.25 22.70
C SER A 208 -2.92 4.27 21.42
N ILE A 209 -3.56 4.30 20.25
CA ILE A 209 -2.86 4.34 18.96
C ILE A 209 -2.51 5.80 18.65
N VAL A 210 -1.21 6.12 18.73
CA VAL A 210 -0.71 7.50 18.55
C VAL A 210 -0.64 7.87 17.06
N HIS A 211 -0.15 6.94 16.23
CA HIS A 211 0.03 7.15 14.79
C HIS A 211 -0.88 6.21 14.01
N VAL A 212 -1.68 6.80 13.12
CA VAL A 212 -2.60 6.07 12.24
C VAL A 212 -2.28 6.50 10.82
N ASP A 213 -1.93 5.54 9.98
CA ASP A 213 -1.71 5.79 8.56
C ASP A 213 -3.01 6.38 7.96
N PRO A 214 -2.94 7.48 7.19
CA PRO A 214 -4.14 8.10 6.64
C PRO A 214 -5.00 7.13 5.81
N ILE A 215 -4.43 6.06 5.23
CA ILE A 215 -5.21 5.05 4.52
C ILE A 215 -6.28 4.39 5.39
N ILE A 216 -6.05 4.26 6.70
CA ILE A 216 -7.02 3.66 7.62
C ILE A 216 -8.35 4.42 7.54
N GLY A 217 -8.32 5.73 7.34
CA GLY A 217 -9.52 6.53 7.09
C GLY A 217 -10.31 6.07 5.86
N PHE A 218 -9.63 5.75 4.76
CA PHE A 218 -10.28 5.20 3.57
C PHE A 218 -10.87 3.80 3.82
N LEU A 219 -10.12 2.94 4.51
CA LEU A 219 -10.56 1.57 4.81
C LEU A 219 -11.84 1.59 5.64
N LEU A 220 -11.84 2.38 6.72
CA LEU A 220 -13.01 2.59 7.56
C LEU A 220 -14.18 3.19 6.78
N ALA A 221 -13.91 4.13 5.87
CA ALA A 221 -14.93 4.71 5.01
C ALA A 221 -15.58 3.68 4.10
N SER A 222 -14.78 2.79 3.51
CA SER A 222 -15.25 1.71 2.64
C SER A 222 -16.11 0.71 3.41
N VAL A 223 -15.68 0.31 4.61
CA VAL A 223 -16.46 -0.54 5.51
C VAL A 223 -17.79 0.12 5.88
N ALA A 224 -17.78 1.41 6.26
CA ALA A 224 -18.99 2.14 6.62
C ALA A 224 -20.02 2.19 5.47
N ARG A 225 -19.56 2.42 4.23
CA ARG A 225 -20.45 2.42 3.06
C ARG A 225 -21.10 1.06 2.80
N ILE A 226 -20.36 -0.04 2.98
CA ILE A 226 -20.90 -1.40 2.84
C ILE A 226 -21.97 -1.66 3.91
N LEU A 227 -21.67 -1.34 5.17
CA LEU A 227 -22.61 -1.51 6.29
C LEU A 227 -23.87 -0.68 6.11
N LYS A 228 -23.76 0.57 5.64
CA LYS A 228 -24.94 1.41 5.34
C LYS A 228 -25.82 0.82 4.27
N ARG A 229 -25.23 0.34 3.15
CA ARG A 229 -26.00 -0.27 2.07
C ARG A 229 -26.78 -1.48 2.56
N ALA A 230 -26.16 -2.31 3.39
CA ALA A 230 -26.82 -3.45 4.04
C ALA A 230 -27.95 -3.01 4.96
N LEU A 231 -27.74 -1.98 5.79
CA LEU A 231 -28.76 -1.43 6.69
C LEU A 231 -29.98 -0.89 5.92
N VAL A 232 -29.75 -0.14 4.85
CA VAL A 232 -30.83 0.38 3.99
C VAL A 232 -31.60 -0.77 3.34
N SER A 233 -30.90 -1.78 2.82
CA SER A 233 -31.55 -2.97 2.23
C SER A 233 -32.37 -3.74 3.26
N LEU A 234 -31.89 -3.88 4.49
CA LEU A 234 -32.59 -4.58 5.57
C LEU A 234 -33.88 -3.84 5.95
N ARG A 235 -33.81 -2.51 6.10
CA ARG A 235 -34.97 -1.66 6.41
C ARG A 235 -36.02 -1.66 5.30
N GLN A 236 -35.60 -1.76 4.03
CA GLN A 236 -36.52 -1.90 2.90
C GLN A 236 -37.21 -3.27 2.87
N ASN A 237 -36.55 -4.30 3.42
CA ASN A 237 -37.03 -5.68 3.48
C ASN A 237 -37.60 -6.07 4.86
N ALA A 238 -38.10 -5.08 5.62
CA ALA A 238 -38.49 -5.19 7.04
C ALA A 238 -39.57 -6.24 7.38
N ALA A 239 -40.17 -6.90 6.37
CA ALA A 239 -41.10 -8.01 6.59
C ALA A 239 -40.43 -9.34 7.00
N ALA A 240 -39.09 -9.47 6.90
CA ALA A 240 -38.41 -10.78 6.98
C ALA A 240 -37.18 -10.90 7.91
N HIS A 241 -36.66 -9.82 8.50
CA HIS A 241 -35.36 -9.86 9.21
C HIS A 241 -35.48 -9.44 10.69
N GLY A 242 -34.70 -10.10 11.56
CA GLY A 242 -34.76 -9.90 13.01
C GLY A 242 -34.04 -8.63 13.49
N SER A 243 -34.56 -8.01 14.55
CA SER A 243 -34.02 -6.80 15.19
C SER A 243 -32.53 -6.89 15.56
N ASN A 244 -32.02 -8.10 15.80
CA ASN A 244 -30.63 -8.36 16.13
C ASN A 244 -29.65 -8.04 14.99
N GLU A 245 -30.03 -8.27 13.72
CA GLU A 245 -29.16 -7.98 12.57
C GLU A 245 -29.05 -6.47 12.33
N GLU A 246 -30.15 -5.75 12.46
CA GLU A 246 -30.15 -4.29 12.42
C GLU A 246 -29.26 -3.72 13.53
N ASN A 247 -29.43 -4.22 14.77
CA ASN A 247 -28.61 -3.79 15.91
C ASN A 247 -27.11 -4.03 15.68
N ASN A 248 -26.74 -5.18 15.10
CA ASN A 248 -25.33 -5.49 14.80
C ASN A 248 -24.72 -4.50 13.78
N LEU A 249 -25.49 -4.10 12.77
CA LEU A 249 -25.06 -3.11 11.78
C LEU A 249 -24.90 -1.71 12.40
N LEU A 250 -25.85 -1.30 13.26
CA LEU A 250 -25.80 -0.01 13.95
C LEU A 250 -24.59 0.08 14.90
N VAL A 251 -24.35 -0.97 15.71
CA VAL A 251 -23.17 -1.05 16.61
C VAL A 251 -21.87 -0.99 15.81
N SER A 252 -21.79 -1.72 14.70
CA SER A 252 -20.62 -1.72 13.81
C SER A 252 -20.33 -0.32 13.24
N LEU A 253 -21.37 0.39 12.80
CA LEU A 253 -21.24 1.78 12.33
C LEU A 253 -20.83 2.74 13.46
N ALA A 254 -21.33 2.53 14.69
CA ALA A 254 -20.95 3.34 15.85
C ALA A 254 -19.47 3.19 16.21
N HIS A 255 -18.91 1.98 16.17
CA HIS A 255 -17.47 1.76 16.37
C HIS A 255 -16.62 2.50 15.34
N ILE A 256 -17.05 2.48 14.07
CA ILE A 256 -16.35 3.17 12.98
C ILE A 256 -16.40 4.69 13.19
N ARG A 257 -17.58 5.23 13.55
CA ARG A 257 -17.74 6.65 13.86
C ARG A 257 -16.81 7.08 15.00
N PHE A 258 -16.76 6.32 16.09
CA PHE A 258 -15.89 6.61 17.23
C PHE A 258 -14.40 6.62 16.85
N ALA A 259 -13.97 5.71 15.98
CA ALA A 259 -12.61 5.70 15.46
C ALA A 259 -12.30 6.94 14.61
N PHE A 260 -13.22 7.36 13.74
CA PHE A 260 -13.10 8.59 12.96
C PHE A 260 -13.01 9.84 13.85
N GLU A 261 -13.86 9.94 14.88
CA GLU A 261 -13.84 11.06 15.82
C GLU A 261 -12.51 11.14 16.57
N THR A 262 -11.98 9.99 17.02
CA THR A 262 -10.72 9.94 17.77
C THR A 262 -9.52 10.25 16.88
N TRP A 263 -9.40 9.60 15.73
CA TRP A 263 -8.23 9.74 14.86
C TRP A 263 -8.30 10.98 13.97
N GLY A 264 -9.49 11.48 13.65
CA GLY A 264 -9.70 12.72 12.90
C GLY A 264 -9.23 13.98 13.65
N GLN A 265 -9.10 13.92 14.98
CA GLN A 265 -8.45 14.99 15.75
C GLN A 265 -6.97 15.14 15.36
N ARG A 266 -6.31 14.05 14.98
CA ARG A 266 -4.86 13.98 14.73
C ARG A 266 -4.50 13.91 13.25
N ASN A 267 -5.46 13.57 12.37
CA ASN A 267 -5.22 13.38 10.94
C ASN A 267 -6.30 14.07 10.08
N ALA A 268 -5.89 15.00 9.22
CA ALA A 268 -6.80 15.82 8.42
C ALA A 268 -7.55 15.01 7.36
N TYR A 269 -6.91 14.01 6.76
CA TYR A 269 -7.56 13.12 5.80
C TYR A 269 -8.65 12.28 6.45
N ILE A 270 -8.38 11.68 7.62
CA ILE A 270 -9.39 10.91 8.38
C ILE A 270 -10.58 11.80 8.73
N ARG A 271 -10.33 13.05 9.16
CA ARG A 271 -11.39 14.05 9.41
C ARG A 271 -12.21 14.37 8.16
N SER A 272 -11.55 14.51 7.00
CA SER A 272 -12.23 14.74 5.73
C SER A 272 -13.09 13.54 5.31
N GLN A 273 -12.60 12.31 5.52
CA GLN A 273 -13.39 11.09 5.26
C GLN A 273 -14.62 11.02 6.17
N GLN A 274 -14.49 11.39 7.44
CA GLN A 274 -15.63 11.48 8.36
C GLN A 274 -16.69 12.47 7.86
N ALA A 275 -16.27 13.66 7.45
CA ALA A 275 -17.18 14.68 6.92
C ALA A 275 -17.89 14.22 5.63
N ALA A 276 -17.18 13.52 4.74
CA ALA A 276 -17.74 12.94 3.53
C ALA A 276 -18.74 11.80 3.78
N LEU A 277 -18.75 11.23 4.99
CA LEU A 277 -19.67 10.17 5.43
C LEU A 277 -20.75 10.70 6.39
N ALA A 278 -20.97 12.02 6.44
CA ALA A 278 -21.97 12.60 7.33
C ALA A 278 -23.38 12.01 7.09
N ASP A 279 -23.73 11.75 5.82
CA ASP A 279 -24.97 11.08 5.45
C ASP A 279 -25.01 9.63 5.95
N VAL A 280 -23.86 8.96 6.02
CA VAL A 280 -23.74 7.56 6.46
C VAL A 280 -24.00 7.41 7.94
N PHE A 281 -23.59 8.40 8.72
CA PHE A 281 -23.80 8.41 10.16
C PHE A 281 -25.08 9.12 10.59
N GLN A 282 -25.88 9.65 9.66
CA GLN A 282 -27.12 10.34 9.95
C GLN A 282 -28.19 9.36 10.45
N GLY A 283 -28.70 9.56 11.67
CA GLY A 283 -29.73 8.71 12.26
C GLY A 283 -29.21 7.44 12.97
N LEU A 284 -27.89 7.36 13.21
CA LEU A 284 -27.28 6.58 14.30
C LEU A 284 -27.33 7.41 15.59
#